data_AF-A0A090FHI7-F1
#
_entry.id   AF-A0A090FHI7-F1
#
_cell.length_a   1.000
_cell.length_b   1.000
_cell.length_c   1.000
_cell.angle_alpha   90.00
_cell.angle_beta   90.00
_cell.angle_gamma   90.00
#
_symmetry.space_group_name_H-M   'P 1'
#
loop_
_entity.id
_entity.type
_entity.pdbx_description
1 polymer ?
#
loop_
_entity_poly.entity_id
_entity_poly.type
_entity_poly.pdbx_seq_one_letter_code
_entity_poly.pdbx_strand_id
1 'polypeptide(L)'
;MMIRFVVAAGALALVGSLAIPAAAQETFHGYDCTDDCSGHEAGYSWAARNDISDERDCNGDSQSFNEGCQAYVEEQANNAGRNQPDDENEDEDSDE
;
A
#
# COMPACT_ATOMS: atom_id res chain seq x y z
N MET A 1 6.71 60.51 28.81
CA MET A 1 5.39 59.86 28.88
C MET A 1 4.84 59.75 27.45
N MET A 2 4.96 58.53 26.91
CA MET A 2 4.18 57.88 25.82
C MET A 2 4.21 58.45 24.39
N ILE A 3 4.96 57.71 23.58
CA ILE A 3 5.05 57.67 22.12
C ILE A 3 3.66 57.50 21.50
N ARG A 4 3.28 58.36 20.55
CA ARG A 4 2.09 58.17 19.71
C ARG A 4 2.48 57.36 18.49
N PHE A 5 2.19 56.06 18.50
CA PHE A 5 2.35 55.19 17.34
C PHE A 5 1.26 55.51 16.32
N VAL A 6 1.63 56.09 15.19
CA VAL A 6 0.76 56.21 14.02
C VAL A 6 0.86 54.88 13.25
N VAL A 7 -0.23 54.12 13.21
CA VAL A 7 -0.35 52.91 12.40
C VAL A 7 -1.15 53.24 11.14
N ALA A 8 -0.52 53.08 9.97
CA ALA A 8 -1.19 52.88 8.68
C ALA A 8 -0.12 52.54 7.63
N ALA A 9 -0.27 51.63 6.68
CA ALA A 9 -1.24 50.56 6.45
C ALA A 9 -0.53 49.68 5.41
N GLY A 10 0.21 48.68 5.88
CA GLY A 10 0.86 47.70 5.01
C GLY A 10 -0.12 46.58 4.69
N ALA A 11 -1.01 46.78 3.72
CA ALA A 11 -1.84 45.70 3.20
C ALA A 11 -1.04 44.84 2.22
N LEU A 12 -0.08 44.07 2.72
CA LEU A 12 0.48 42.92 2.00
C LEU A 12 -0.51 41.77 2.16
N ALA A 13 -1.47 41.69 1.24
CA ALA A 13 -2.32 40.52 1.10
C ALA A 13 -1.46 39.35 0.62
N LEU A 14 -0.86 38.62 1.56
CA LEU A 14 -0.29 37.31 1.29
C LEU A 14 -1.46 36.39 0.97
N VAL A 15 -1.72 36.19 -0.33
CA VAL A 15 -2.57 35.12 -0.83
C VAL A 15 -1.83 33.83 -0.52
N GLY A 16 -1.98 33.34 0.71
CA GLY A 16 -1.46 32.05 1.12
C GLY A 16 -2.27 30.98 0.41
N SER A 17 -1.66 30.30 -0.56
CA SER A 17 -2.21 29.09 -1.15
C SER A 17 -2.46 28.10 -0.02
N LEU A 18 -3.74 27.82 0.27
CA LEU A 18 -4.12 26.72 1.15
C LEU A 18 -3.78 25.43 0.42
N ALA A 19 -2.61 24.87 0.70
CA ALA A 19 -2.29 23.50 0.32
C ALA A 19 -3.20 22.59 1.15
N ILE A 20 -4.30 22.12 0.53
CA ILE A 20 -5.12 21.05 1.11
C ILE A 20 -4.20 19.82 1.16
N PRO A 21 -4.00 19.20 2.34
CA PRO A 21 -3.27 17.94 2.39
C PRO A 21 -4.06 16.93 1.56
N ALA A 22 -3.44 16.36 0.53
CA ALA A 22 -3.97 15.17 -0.08
C ALA A 22 -4.00 14.10 1.02
N ALA A 23 -5.19 13.66 1.42
CA ALA A 23 -5.31 12.49 2.27
C ALA A 23 -4.70 11.33 1.50
N ALA A 24 -3.51 10.91 1.89
CA ALA A 24 -2.92 9.68 1.37
C ALA A 24 -3.83 8.55 1.84
N GLN A 25 -4.45 7.85 0.88
CA GLN A 25 -5.29 6.69 1.18
C GLN A 25 -4.32 5.57 1.53
N GLU A 26 -4.45 5.02 2.74
CA GLU A 26 -3.59 3.92 3.18
C GLU A 26 -3.98 2.66 2.42
N THR A 27 -2.99 1.85 2.05
CA THR A 27 -3.22 0.60 1.33
C THR A 27 -2.49 -0.55 2.00
N PHE A 28 -3.09 -1.74 1.94
CA PHE A 28 -2.52 -2.99 2.40
C PHE A 28 -2.38 -3.95 1.22
N HIS A 29 -1.14 -4.24 0.80
CA HIS A 29 -0.86 -5.11 -0.35
C HIS A 29 -1.60 -4.72 -1.65
N GLY A 30 -1.90 -3.43 -1.83
CA GLY A 30 -2.63 -2.91 -2.99
C GLY A 30 -4.14 -2.76 -2.81
N TYR A 31 -4.70 -3.19 -1.68
CA TYR A 31 -6.10 -2.96 -1.30
C TYR A 31 -6.23 -1.66 -0.50
N ASP A 32 -7.24 -0.84 -0.81
CA ASP A 32 -7.51 0.39 -0.09
C ASP A 32 -8.07 0.10 1.32
N CYS A 33 -7.46 0.70 2.33
CA CYS A 33 -7.97 0.62 3.71
C CYS A 33 -9.10 1.64 3.90
N THR A 34 -10.16 1.26 4.62
CA THR A 34 -11.34 2.12 4.81
C THR A 34 -11.16 3.15 5.92
N ASP A 35 -10.72 2.70 7.09
CA ASP A 35 -10.45 3.54 8.27
C ASP A 35 -9.04 3.24 8.80
N ASP A 36 -8.77 1.95 9.02
CA ASP A 36 -7.45 1.40 9.30
C ASP A 36 -7.29 0.08 8.51
N CYS A 37 -6.05 -0.38 8.35
CA CYS A 37 -5.77 -1.64 7.65
C CYS A 37 -5.93 -2.89 8.54
N SER A 38 -6.50 -2.76 9.75
CA SER A 38 -6.50 -3.85 10.74
C SER A 38 -7.32 -5.06 10.28
N GLY A 39 -8.37 -4.85 9.50
CA GLY A 39 -9.16 -5.92 8.90
C GLY A 39 -8.34 -6.74 7.91
N HIS A 40 -7.58 -6.07 7.05
CA HIS A 40 -6.67 -6.71 6.10
C HIS A 40 -5.53 -7.45 6.80
N GLU A 41 -4.89 -6.82 7.79
CA GLU A 41 -3.83 -7.45 8.60
C GLU A 41 -4.34 -8.71 9.31
N ALA A 42 -5.56 -8.67 9.86
CA ALA A 42 -6.18 -9.82 10.50
C ALA A 42 -6.42 -10.97 9.51
N GLY A 43 -6.95 -10.65 8.32
CA GLY A 43 -7.17 -11.61 7.24
C GLY A 43 -5.88 -12.27 6.75
N TYR A 44 -4.87 -11.46 6.45
CA TYR A 44 -3.56 -11.93 6.00
C TYR A 44 -2.89 -12.82 7.06
N SER A 45 -2.89 -12.37 8.33
CA SER A 45 -2.29 -13.12 9.42
C SER A 45 -3.03 -14.43 9.71
N TRP A 46 -4.36 -14.45 9.55
CA TRP A 46 -5.13 -15.69 9.63
C TRP A 46 -4.78 -16.63 8.48
N ALA A 47 -4.71 -16.13 7.23
CA ALA A 47 -4.38 -16.94 6.06
C ALA A 47 -3.00 -17.59 6.20
N ALA A 48 -2.00 -16.83 6.66
CA ALA A 48 -0.66 -17.34 6.93
C ALA A 48 -0.63 -18.42 8.03
N ARG A 49 -1.38 -18.24 9.13
CA ARG A 49 -1.43 -19.23 10.22
C ARG A 49 -2.14 -20.53 9.85
N ASN A 50 -3.00 -20.50 8.83
CA ASN A 50 -3.78 -21.64 8.38
C ASN A 50 -3.28 -22.19 7.03
N ASP A 51 -2.14 -21.71 6.54
CA ASP A 51 -1.53 -22.12 5.27
C ASP A 51 -2.52 -22.08 4.08
N ILE A 52 -3.33 -21.02 4.02
CA ILE A 52 -4.32 -20.84 2.96
C ILE A 52 -3.60 -20.65 1.62
N SER A 53 -3.95 -21.46 0.62
CA SER A 53 -3.36 -21.43 -0.72
C SER A 53 -4.39 -21.23 -1.83
N ASP A 54 -5.67 -21.15 -1.48
CA ASP A 54 -6.77 -20.96 -2.40
C ASP A 54 -7.63 -19.77 -1.94
N GLU A 55 -7.85 -18.81 -2.84
CA GLU A 55 -8.67 -17.63 -2.57
C GLU A 55 -10.14 -17.97 -2.22
N ARG A 56 -10.63 -19.15 -2.61
CA ARG A 56 -11.98 -19.61 -2.29
C ARG A 56 -12.16 -19.94 -0.81
N ASP A 57 -11.06 -20.16 -0.10
CA ASP A 57 -11.06 -20.37 1.35
C ASP A 57 -11.09 -19.06 2.14
N CYS A 58 -10.94 -17.90 1.46
CA CYS A 58 -11.09 -16.57 2.05
C CYS A 58 -12.58 -16.19 2.19
N ASN A 59 -13.27 -16.85 3.11
CA ASN A 59 -14.73 -16.78 3.29
C ASN A 59 -15.17 -16.16 4.62
N GLY A 60 -14.38 -15.25 5.18
CA GLY A 60 -14.72 -14.50 6.39
C GLY A 60 -15.86 -13.50 6.19
N ASP A 61 -16.42 -13.03 7.30
CA ASP A 61 -17.63 -12.19 7.32
C ASP A 61 -17.38 -10.72 6.91
N SER A 62 -16.12 -10.29 6.80
CA SER A 62 -15.74 -8.92 6.45
C SER A 62 -15.02 -8.87 5.11
N GLN A 63 -15.33 -7.85 4.29
CA GLN A 63 -14.61 -7.57 3.05
C GLN A 63 -13.11 -7.38 3.30
N SER A 64 -12.73 -6.52 4.25
CA SER A 64 -11.32 -6.23 4.55
C SER A 64 -10.56 -7.47 5.00
N PHE A 65 -11.22 -8.38 5.73
CA PHE A 65 -10.64 -9.66 6.11
C PHE A 65 -10.39 -10.55 4.88
N ASN A 66 -11.36 -10.66 3.98
CA ASN A 66 -11.21 -11.48 2.77
C ASN A 66 -10.15 -10.93 1.82
N GLU A 67 -10.06 -9.60 1.68
CA GLU A 67 -9.00 -8.93 0.91
C GLU A 67 -7.62 -9.19 1.51
N GLY A 68 -7.48 -9.14 2.84
CA GLY A 68 -6.24 -9.52 3.51
C GLY A 68 -5.84 -10.98 3.29
N CYS A 69 -6.82 -11.90 3.31
CA CYS A 69 -6.59 -13.31 3.01
C CYS A 69 -6.16 -13.52 1.55
N GLN A 70 -6.82 -12.85 0.60
CA GLN A 70 -6.46 -12.89 -0.83
C GLN A 70 -5.04 -12.37 -1.06
N ALA A 71 -4.66 -11.26 -0.42
CA ALA A 71 -3.31 -10.71 -0.50
C ALA A 71 -2.23 -11.74 -0.13
N TYR A 72 -2.48 -12.59 0.88
CA TYR A 72 -1.55 -13.68 1.24
C TYR A 72 -1.45 -14.74 0.13
N VAL A 73 -2.59 -15.19 -0.40
CA VAL A 73 -2.63 -16.21 -1.47
C VAL A 73 -1.92 -15.69 -2.73
N GLU A 74 -2.19 -14.45 -3.12
CA GLU A 74 -1.55 -13.81 -4.27
C GLU A 74 -0.04 -13.69 -4.08
N GLU A 75 0.43 -13.30 -2.89
CA GLU A 75 1.86 -13.23 -2.59
C GLU A 75 2.53 -14.60 -2.74
N GLN A 76 1.91 -15.66 -2.22
CA GLN A 76 2.42 -17.02 -2.35
C GLN A 76 2.49 -17.48 -3.81
N ALA A 77 1.47 -17.19 -4.61
CA ALA A 77 1.46 -17.48 -6.04
C ALA A 77 2.59 -16.75 -6.78
N ASN A 78 2.80 -15.47 -6.46
CA ASN A 78 3.88 -14.68 -7.04
C ASN A 78 5.26 -15.21 -6.63
N ASN A 79 5.45 -15.62 -5.37
CA ASN A 79 6.71 -16.20 -4.90
C ASN A 79 6.99 -17.58 -5.51
N ALA A 80 5.96 -18.39 -5.76
CA ALA A 80 6.09 -19.65 -6.47
C ALA A 80 6.58 -19.42 -7.92
N GLY A 81 6.08 -18.40 -8.61
CA GLY A 81 6.51 -18.04 -9.96
C GLY A 81 7.91 -17.41 -10.04
N ARG A 82 8.43 -16.84 -8.94
CA ARG A 82 9.78 -16.26 -8.87
C ARG A 82 10.89 -17.28 -8.63
N ASN A 83 10.58 -18.52 -8.25
CA ASN A 83 11.54 -19.60 -8.10
C ASN A 83 11.83 -20.34 -9.43
N GLN A 84 11.76 -19.63 -10.56
CA GLN A 84 12.20 -20.18 -11.84
C GLN A 84 13.75 -20.19 -11.83
N PRO A 85 14.42 -21.36 -11.85
CA PRO A 85 15.85 -21.39 -12.09
C PRO A 85 16.09 -20.79 -13.47
N ASP A 86 16.94 -19.77 -13.50
CA ASP A 86 17.39 -19.09 -14.70
C ASP A 86 18.06 -20.16 -15.59
N ASP A 87 17.35 -20.61 -16.63
CA ASP A 87 17.89 -21.53 -17.63
C ASP A 87 18.92 -20.73 -18.46
N GLU A 88 20.15 -20.67 -17.95
CA GLU A 88 21.33 -20.21 -18.68
C GLU A 88 21.52 -21.13 -19.89
N ASN A 89 20.97 -20.70 -21.03
CA ASN A 89 21.23 -21.33 -22.31
C ASN A 89 22.65 -20.91 -22.74
N GLU A 90 23.66 -21.64 -22.28
CA GLU A 90 25.02 -21.62 -22.83
C GLU A 90 25.07 -22.51 -24.08
N ASP A 91 24.56 -22.00 -25.20
CA ASP A 91 24.83 -22.56 -26.52
C ASP A 91 25.46 -21.44 -27.37
N GLU A 92 26.76 -21.19 -27.17
CA GLU A 92 27.58 -20.51 -28.17
C GLU A 92 28.37 -21.56 -28.96
N ASP A 93 27.92 -21.72 -30.21
CA ASP A 93 28.42 -22.61 -31.24
C ASP A 93 29.96 -22.58 -31.36
N SER A 94 30.56 -23.77 -31.29
CA SER A 94 31.96 -23.96 -31.70
C SER A 94 32.04 -23.90 -33.22
N ASP A 95 32.47 -22.76 -33.75
CA ASP A 95 32.86 -22.59 -35.15
C ASP A 95 34.01 -23.52 -35.54
N GLU A 96 33.91 -24.02 -36.78
CA GLU A 96 34.68 -25.07 -37.48
C GLU A 96 36.20 -24.87 -37.61
#